data_AF-A0A3D0XCJ4-F1
#
_entry.id   AF-A0A3D0XCJ4-F1
#
_cell.length_a   1.000
_cell.length_b   1.000
_cell.length_c   1.000
_cell.angle_alpha   90.00
_cell.angle_beta   90.00
_cell.angle_gamma   90.00
#
_symmetry.space_group_name_H-M   'P 1'
#
loop_
_entity.id
_entity.type
_entity.pdbx_description
1 polymer ?
#
loop_
_entity_poly.entity_id
_entity_poly.type
_entity_poly.pdbx_seq_one_letter_code
_entity_poly.pdbx_strand_id
1 'polypeptide(L)'
;IHLIPLKSKAWADLSGKKALNNASVDSKDIKKHKNDIYRLTSLLTAEVQIKIPVEIYDDIQNFINAAKSDSVNLKQIGIRGMTISDVIKRLQVAYIK
;
A
#
# COMPACT_ATOMS: atom_id res chain seq x y z
N ILE A 1 -0.10 -1.66 14.18
CA ILE A 1 0.16 -0.39 13.44
C ILE A 1 1.38 -0.46 12.50
N HIS A 2 2.37 -1.32 12.74
CA HIS A 2 3.57 -1.46 11.89
C HIS A 2 3.43 -2.29 10.60
N LEU A 3 2.26 -2.89 10.36
CA LEU A 3 2.11 -3.88 9.28
C LEU A 3 2.02 -3.22 7.90
N ILE A 4 1.42 -2.04 7.76
CA ILE A 4 1.34 -1.32 6.48
C ILE A 4 2.75 -0.93 5.99
N PRO A 5 3.61 -0.27 6.79
CA PRO A 5 5.02 -0.06 6.46
C PRO A 5 5.74 -1.30 5.92
N LEU A 6 5.64 -2.43 6.63
CA LEU A 6 6.31 -3.67 6.25
C LEU A 6 5.78 -4.22 4.92
N LYS A 7 4.47 -4.13 4.69
CA LYS A 7 3.82 -4.56 3.44
C LYS A 7 4.18 -3.63 2.28
N SER A 8 4.24 -2.32 2.51
CA SER A 8 4.61 -1.33 1.49
C SER A 8 6.03 -1.55 1.00
N LYS A 9 6.98 -1.79 1.91
CA LYS A 9 8.36 -2.14 1.56
C LYS A 9 8.44 -3.42 0.74
N ALA A 10 7.81 -4.51 1.21
CA ALA A 10 7.79 -5.77 0.47
C ALA A 10 7.15 -5.63 -0.92
N TRP A 11 6.09 -4.83 -1.04
CA TRP A 11 5.47 -4.52 -2.32
C TRP A 11 6.39 -3.73 -3.24
N ALA A 12 7.10 -2.72 -2.72
CA ALA A 12 8.05 -1.92 -3.49
C ALA A 12 9.23 -2.77 -3.99
N ASP A 13 9.80 -3.62 -3.13
CA ASP A 13 10.89 -4.53 -3.47
C ASP A 13 10.50 -5.51 -4.59
N LEU A 14 9.33 -6.16 -4.46
CA LEU A 14 8.86 -7.12 -5.46
C LEU A 14 8.46 -6.43 -6.77
N SER A 15 7.86 -5.24 -6.70
CA SER A 15 7.50 -4.46 -7.89
C SER A 15 8.73 -3.97 -8.65
N GLY A 16 9.77 -3.52 -7.92
CA GLY A 16 11.06 -3.14 -8.51
C GLY A 16 11.78 -4.32 -9.17
N LYS A 17 11.85 -5.48 -8.49
CA LYS A 17 12.44 -6.70 -9.06
C LYS A 17 11.73 -7.14 -10.34
N LYS A 18 10.39 -7.08 -10.35
CA LYS A 18 9.58 -7.37 -11.55
C LYS A 18 9.85 -6.38 -12.69
N ALA A 19 9.94 -5.08 -12.39
CA ALA A 19 10.23 -4.05 -13.40
C ALA A 19 11.62 -4.22 -14.04
N LEU A 20 12.59 -4.71 -13.28
CA LEU A 20 13.95 -5.00 -13.76
C LEU A 20 14.07 -6.35 -14.50
N ASN A 21 12.96 -7.06 -14.76
CA ASN A 21 12.92 -8.42 -15.29
C ASN A 21 13.83 -9.42 -14.53
N ASN A 22 14.17 -9.08 -13.28
CA ASN A 22 15.05 -9.88 -12.45
C ASN A 22 14.19 -10.85 -11.61
N ALA A 23 14.18 -12.11 -12.07
CA ALA A 23 13.60 -13.29 -11.46
C ALA A 23 12.09 -13.53 -11.66
N SER A 24 11.72 -14.81 -11.47
CA SER A 24 10.35 -15.35 -11.36
C SER A 24 9.60 -14.72 -10.18
N VAL A 25 9.35 -13.42 -10.25
CA VAL A 25 8.55 -12.71 -9.25
C VAL A 25 7.10 -13.12 -9.46
N ASP A 26 6.55 -13.87 -8.49
CA ASP A 26 5.15 -14.25 -8.55
C ASP A 26 4.28 -12.98 -8.42
N SER A 27 3.59 -12.66 -9.51
CA SER A 27 2.67 -11.52 -9.54
C SER A 27 1.53 -11.67 -8.53
N LYS A 28 1.26 -12.91 -8.06
CA LYS A 28 0.34 -13.19 -6.96
C LYS A 28 0.81 -12.58 -5.65
N ASP A 29 2.11 -12.62 -5.35
CA ASP A 29 2.65 -12.06 -4.11
C ASP A 29 2.55 -10.53 -4.09
N ILE A 30 2.90 -9.87 -5.22
CA ILE A 30 2.71 -8.42 -5.38
C ILE A 30 1.24 -8.05 -5.16
N LYS A 31 0.31 -8.81 -5.77
CA LYS A 31 -1.13 -8.59 -5.63
C LYS A 31 -1.60 -8.82 -4.19
N LYS A 32 -1.07 -9.82 -3.50
CA LYS A 32 -1.37 -10.12 -2.09
C LYS A 32 -0.94 -8.97 -1.18
N HIS A 33 0.30 -8.49 -1.30
CA HIS A 33 0.79 -7.37 -0.51
C HIS A 33 -0.02 -6.10 -0.75
N LYS A 34 -0.34 -5.80 -2.02
CA LYS A 34 -1.21 -4.68 -2.38
C LYS A 34 -2.59 -4.76 -1.74
N ASN A 35 -3.25 -5.91 -1.85
CA ASN A 35 -4.57 -6.13 -1.24
C ASN A 35 -4.53 -6.04 0.28
N ASP A 36 -3.46 -6.54 0.91
CA ASP A 36 -3.26 -6.42 2.35
C ASP A 36 -3.13 -4.94 2.78
N ILE A 37 -2.39 -4.12 2.02
CA ILE A 37 -2.28 -2.68 2.31
C ILE A 37 -3.65 -2.00 2.22
N TYR A 38 -4.46 -2.31 1.20
CA TYR A 38 -5.82 -1.80 1.11
C TYR A 38 -6.68 -2.20 2.31
N ARG A 39 -6.65 -3.48 2.70
CA ARG A 39 -7.43 -3.99 3.83
C ARG A 39 -7.00 -3.33 5.13
N LEU A 40 -5.69 -3.27 5.40
CA LEU A 40 -5.17 -2.64 6.60
C LEU A 40 -5.50 -1.15 6.67
N THR A 41 -5.44 -0.45 5.53
CA THR A 41 -5.82 0.98 5.47
C THR A 41 -7.30 1.19 5.76
N SER A 42 -8.16 0.26 5.32
CA SER A 42 -9.60 0.35 5.60
C SER A 42 -9.92 0.27 7.10
N LEU A 43 -9.04 -0.37 7.88
CA LEU A 43 -9.13 -0.49 9.34
C LEU A 43 -8.52 0.71 10.07
N LEU A 44 -7.74 1.57 9.40
CA LEU A 44 -7.22 2.79 10.00
C LEU A 44 -8.35 3.82 10.17
N THR A 45 -8.47 4.36 11.38
CA THR A 45 -9.32 5.52 11.67
C THR A 45 -8.59 6.82 11.32
N ALA A 46 -9.33 7.89 11.05
CA ALA A 46 -8.79 9.16 10.54
C ALA A 46 -7.87 9.92 11.53
N GLU A 47 -7.82 9.50 12.79
CA GLU A 47 -7.14 10.21 13.88
C GLU A 47 -5.73 9.70 14.16
N VAL A 48 -5.31 8.62 13.50
CA VAL A 48 -4.02 7.99 13.76
C VAL A 48 -2.93 8.71 12.97
N GLN A 49 -1.97 9.36 13.64
CA GLN A 49 -0.72 9.84 13.02
C GLN A 49 0.46 9.02 13.53
N ILE A 50 1.28 8.53 12.60
CA ILE A 50 2.39 7.62 12.87
C ILE A 50 3.64 8.24 12.26
N LYS A 51 4.58 8.60 13.12
CA LYS A 51 5.93 8.99 12.68
C LYS A 51 6.71 7.75 12.27
N ILE A 52 7.29 7.81 11.08
CA ILE A 52 8.09 6.72 10.50
C ILE A 52 9.39 7.29 9.91
N PRO A 53 10.47 6.48 9.86
CA PRO A 53 11.69 6.87 9.16
C PRO A 53 11.43 7.26 7.70
N VAL A 54 12.24 8.17 7.16
CA VAL A 54 12.14 8.66 5.78
C VAL A 54 12.10 7.53 4.75
N GLU A 55 12.94 6.51 4.91
CA GLU A 55 12.97 5.36 3.99
C GLU A 55 11.61 4.66 3.90
N ILE A 56 10.93 4.47 5.04
CA ILE A 56 9.61 3.85 5.09
C ILE A 56 8.54 4.79 4.53
N TYR A 57 8.68 6.10 4.78
CA TYR A 57 7.79 7.10 4.22
C TYR A 57 7.84 7.07 2.70
N ASP A 58 9.03 6.99 2.12
CA ASP A 58 9.23 6.91 0.67
C ASP A 58 8.62 5.63 0.07
N ASP A 59 8.76 4.48 0.74
CA ASP A 59 8.09 3.23 0.33
C ASP A 59 6.55 3.39 0.30
N ILE A 60 5.97 4.07 1.29
CA ILE A 60 4.54 4.34 1.33
C ILE A 60 4.14 5.33 0.22
N GLN A 61 4.93 6.36 -0.08
CA GLN A 61 4.67 7.28 -1.18
C GLN A 61 4.75 6.57 -2.54
N ASN A 62 5.70 5.66 -2.72
CA ASN A 62 5.79 4.83 -3.92
C ASN A 62 4.52 3.99 -4.11
N PHE A 63 4.02 3.38 -3.04
CA PHE A 63 2.74 2.67 -3.07
C PHE A 63 1.58 3.59 -3.42
N ILE A 64 1.47 4.77 -2.77
CA ILE A 64 0.42 5.75 -3.05
C ILE A 64 0.43 6.16 -4.52
N ASN A 65 1.60 6.42 -5.10
CA ASN A 65 1.73 6.82 -6.50
C ASN A 65 1.28 5.70 -7.45
N ALA A 66 1.65 4.45 -7.18
CA ALA A 66 1.16 3.32 -7.97
C ALA A 66 -0.35 3.08 -7.80
N ALA A 67 -0.88 3.27 -6.59
CA ALA A 67 -2.30 3.13 -6.29
C ALA A 67 -3.17 4.15 -7.05
N LYS A 68 -2.66 5.35 -7.38
CA LYS A 68 -3.39 6.35 -8.17
C LYS A 68 -3.76 5.84 -9.57
N SER A 69 -2.92 4.99 -10.15
CA SER A 69 -3.15 4.35 -11.45
C SER A 69 -3.79 2.96 -11.35
N ASP A 70 -4.09 2.48 -10.14
CA ASP A 70 -4.63 1.14 -9.94
C ASP A 70 -6.13 1.09 -10.24
N SER A 71 -6.57 0.04 -10.92
CA SER A 71 -7.97 -0.22 -11.28
C SER A 71 -8.61 -1.32 -10.42
N VAL A 72 -8.01 -1.62 -9.27
CA VAL A 72 -8.50 -2.66 -8.35
C VAL A 72 -9.93 -2.38 -7.89
N ASN A 73 -10.78 -3.40 -7.97
CA ASN A 73 -12.11 -3.35 -7.40
C ASN A 73 -12.05 -3.68 -5.90
N LEU A 74 -12.12 -2.65 -5.05
CA LEU A 74 -12.08 -2.79 -3.59
C LEU A 74 -13.19 -3.70 -3.04
N LYS A 75 -14.37 -3.73 -3.69
CA LYS A 75 -15.48 -4.60 -3.28
C LYS A 75 -15.12 -6.08 -3.45
N GLN A 76 -14.37 -6.44 -4.50
CA GLN A 76 -13.95 -7.82 -4.75
C GLN A 76 -12.95 -8.33 -3.72
N ILE A 77 -12.22 -7.43 -3.05
CA ILE A 77 -11.27 -7.80 -1.98
C ILE A 77 -11.86 -7.67 -0.58
N GLY A 78 -13.18 -7.42 -0.47
CA GLY A 78 -13.92 -7.37 0.80
C GLY A 78 -14.04 -5.98 1.44
N ILE A 79 -13.60 -4.92 0.75
CA ILE A 79 -13.68 -3.55 1.26
C ILE A 79 -14.90 -2.86 0.63
N ARG A 80 -15.86 -2.48 1.46
CA ARG A 80 -17.09 -1.80 1.03
C ARG A 80 -17.15 -0.40 1.64
N GLY A 81 -17.71 0.55 0.90
CA GLY A 81 -17.86 1.94 1.36
C GLY A 81 -16.58 2.78 1.34
N MET A 82 -15.51 2.31 0.68
CA MET A 82 -14.30 3.08 0.43
C MET A 82 -13.91 3.02 -1.04
N THR A 83 -13.34 4.11 -1.53
CA THR A 83 -12.70 4.22 -2.83
C THR A 83 -11.18 4.13 -2.70
N ILE A 84 -10.48 3.93 -3.81
CA ILE A 84 -9.00 4.00 -3.84
C ILE A 84 -8.52 5.39 -3.38
N SER A 85 -9.25 6.43 -3.74
CA SER A 85 -8.97 7.81 -3.29
C SER A 85 -9.05 7.93 -1.77
N ASP A 86 -10.05 7.31 -1.13
CA ASP A 86 -10.17 7.32 0.34
C ASP A 86 -9.02 6.59 1.02
N VAL A 87 -8.57 5.45 0.46
CA VAL A 87 -7.38 4.73 0.93
C VAL A 87 -6.15 5.64 0.85
N ILE A 88 -5.91 6.26 -0.31
CA ILE A 88 -4.76 7.15 -0.51
C ILE A 88 -4.78 8.28 0.51
N LYS A 89 -5.93 8.94 0.68
CA LYS A 89 -6.09 10.04 1.63
C LYS A 89 -5.80 9.58 3.06
N ARG A 90 -6.29 8.40 3.46
CA ARG A 90 -5.99 7.84 4.79
C ARG A 90 -4.51 7.55 4.98
N LEU A 91 -3.82 6.97 3.99
CA LEU A 91 -2.39 6.72 4.07
C LEU A 91 -1.59 8.03 4.21
N GLN A 92 -1.97 9.07 3.47
CA GLN A 92 -1.31 10.38 3.52
C GLN A 92 -1.49 11.09 4.86
N VAL A 93 -2.67 10.97 5.48
CA VAL A 93 -2.93 11.54 6.81
C VAL A 93 -2.26 10.72 7.90
N ALA A 94 -2.23 9.38 7.74
CA ALA A 94 -1.78 8.50 8.80
C ALA A 94 -0.27 8.42 8.97
N TYR A 95 0.50 8.62 7.91
CA TYR A 95 1.96 8.47 7.94
C TYR A 95 2.66 9.79 7.69
N ILE A 96 3.47 10.21 8.65
CA ILE A 96 4.25 11.44 8.60
C ILE A 96 5.74 11.15 8.84
N LYS A 97 6.59 12.02 8.31
CA LYS A 97 8.04 12.02 8.55
C LYS A 97 8.39 12.64 9.91
#